data_AF-A0AAQ3UK23-F1
#
_entry.id   AF-A0AAQ3UK23-F1
#
_cell.length_a   1.000
_cell.length_b   1.000
_cell.length_c   1.000
_cell.angle_alpha   90.00
_cell.angle_beta   90.00
_cell.angle_gamma   90.00
#
_symmetry.space_group_name_H-M   'P 1'
#
loop_
_entity.id
_entity.type
_entity.pdbx_description
1 polymer ?
#
loop_
_entity_poly.entity_id
_entity_poly.type
_entity_poly.pdbx_seq_one_letter_code
_entity_poly.pdbx_strand_id
1 'polypeptide(L)'
;MELRKKILDEAHTSMFTMHPGSNKMYQDLRQKFWWTRMKREIAKYVFECDVCQQVKADHLKPATYHPQTSSQVERVNQILEDMLRACALTYSTKWDECLPLAEFAYNNSYQKSLEMAPFEALYGRRCRTPLNWSKSGERVTFSPDLVTQAEEQVRFIHSNLKRAQSRQKSYSAKRRRPLAFEEGDHVYLWVSPMRGVHRFGVKGKLAPRYIGPFKITERCGSAAYRLELPPHLAVVHDVFHVSQLKKCLRVPEEVVDASQLQIEPDLTYEEQPIKILDQKQRATRRRTINFYKVQWSNHSEEEATWEQEE
;
A
#
# COMPACT_ATOMS: atom_id res chain seq x y z
N MET A 1 35.64 -14.80 17.48
CA MET A 1 34.59 -13.87 17.00
C MET A 1 34.92 -13.34 15.61
N GLU A 2 36.17 -12.98 15.35
CA GLU A 2 36.61 -12.32 14.12
C GLU A 2 36.46 -13.16 12.83
N LEU A 3 36.77 -14.46 12.87
CA LEU A 3 36.59 -15.34 11.72
C LEU A 3 35.11 -15.49 11.30
N ARG A 4 34.18 -15.55 12.27
CA ARG A 4 32.74 -15.63 11.99
C ARG A 4 32.27 -14.38 11.27
N LYS A 5 32.70 -13.20 11.72
CA LYS A 5 32.38 -11.92 11.08
C LYS A 5 32.88 -11.90 9.63
N LYS A 6 34.15 -12.28 9.38
CA LYS A 6 34.69 -12.36 8.01
C LYS A 6 33.89 -13.30 7.10
N ILE A 7 33.44 -14.44 7.62
CA ILE A 7 32.59 -15.37 6.86
C ILE A 7 31.24 -14.74 6.53
N LEU A 8 30.62 -14.01 7.47
CA LEU A 8 29.35 -13.33 7.25
C LEU A 8 29.49 -12.17 6.26
N ASP A 9 30.56 -11.38 6.38
CA ASP A 9 30.89 -10.27 5.49
C ASP A 9 31.08 -10.78 4.05
N GLU A 10 31.87 -11.84 3.84
CA GLU A 10 32.07 -12.45 2.51
C GLU A 10 30.76 -13.02 1.94
N ALA A 11 29.99 -13.75 2.74
CA ALA A 11 28.78 -14.41 2.28
C ALA A 11 27.59 -13.46 2.02
N HIS A 12 27.70 -12.18 2.40
CA HIS A 12 26.59 -11.22 2.30
C HIS A 12 26.94 -9.92 1.58
N THR A 13 28.13 -9.39 1.81
CA THR A 13 28.58 -8.07 1.34
C THR A 13 29.55 -8.18 0.16
N SER A 14 30.00 -9.39 -0.19
CA SER A 14 30.80 -9.61 -1.39
C SER A 14 30.01 -9.21 -2.64
N MET A 15 30.69 -8.60 -3.61
CA MET A 15 30.09 -8.16 -4.88
C MET A 15 29.33 -9.28 -5.60
N PHE A 16 29.76 -10.53 -5.40
CA PHE A 16 29.17 -11.70 -6.06
C PHE A 16 27.99 -12.32 -5.30
N THR A 17 27.78 -11.98 -4.03
CA THR A 17 26.79 -12.68 -3.18
C THR A 17 25.41 -12.03 -3.18
N MET A 18 25.24 -10.85 -3.81
CA MET A 18 23.94 -10.19 -4.04
C MET A 18 23.06 -10.08 -2.78
N HIS A 19 23.66 -9.87 -1.60
CA HIS A 19 22.94 -9.72 -0.33
C HIS A 19 21.84 -10.77 -0.11
N PRO A 20 22.16 -12.06 0.08
CA PRO A 20 21.16 -13.11 0.21
C PRO A 20 20.31 -12.92 1.47
N GLY A 21 19.05 -13.36 1.43
CA GLY A 21 18.20 -13.41 2.63
C GLY A 21 18.73 -14.38 3.68
N SER A 22 18.37 -14.19 4.95
CA SER A 22 18.88 -14.98 6.08
C SER A 22 18.74 -16.50 5.90
N ASN A 23 17.62 -16.96 5.33
CA ASN A 23 17.41 -18.38 5.04
C ASN A 23 18.35 -18.92 3.96
N LYS A 24 18.56 -18.16 2.88
CA LYS A 24 19.45 -18.55 1.78
C LYS A 24 20.91 -18.57 2.25
N MET A 25 21.32 -17.50 2.93
CA MET A 25 22.66 -17.39 3.52
C MET A 25 22.97 -18.56 4.48
N TYR A 26 22.01 -18.95 5.33
CA TYR A 26 22.16 -20.12 6.20
C TYR A 26 22.30 -21.45 5.43
N GLN A 27 21.53 -21.63 4.36
CA GLN A 27 21.59 -22.84 3.54
C GLN A 27 22.92 -22.98 2.78
N ASP A 28 23.53 -21.86 2.41
CA ASP A 28 24.82 -21.84 1.71
C ASP A 28 25.97 -22.07 2.69
N LEU A 29 25.97 -21.35 3.82
CA LEU A 29 27.03 -21.46 4.82
C LEU A 29 27.08 -22.83 5.51
N ARG A 30 25.93 -23.46 5.79
CA ARG A 30 25.89 -24.76 6.50
C ARG A 30 26.57 -25.91 5.75
N GLN A 31 26.85 -25.75 4.46
CA GLN A 31 27.53 -26.78 3.66
C GLN A 31 29.02 -26.88 4.00
N LYS A 32 29.63 -25.77 4.45
CA LYS A 32 31.07 -25.67 4.69
C LYS A 32 31.42 -25.30 6.13
N PHE A 33 30.51 -24.63 6.84
CA PHE A 33 30.75 -24.10 8.17
C PHE A 33 29.64 -24.48 9.15
N TRP A 34 29.99 -24.55 10.43
CA TRP A 34 29.04 -24.77 11.50
C TRP A 34 29.49 -24.10 12.79
N TRP A 35 28.55 -23.48 13.53
CA TRP A 35 28.76 -23.02 14.90
C TRP A 35 27.44 -22.89 15.67
N THR A 36 27.56 -22.76 16.99
CA THR A 36 26.41 -22.60 17.89
C THR A 36 25.62 -21.33 17.56
N ARG A 37 24.28 -21.45 17.46
CA ARG A 37 23.37 -20.35 17.12
C ARG A 37 23.62 -19.68 15.75
N MET A 38 24.34 -20.34 14.83
CA MET A 38 24.64 -19.82 13.48
C MET A 38 23.43 -19.20 12.76
N LYS A 39 22.27 -19.88 12.78
CA LYS A 39 21.04 -19.35 12.16
C LYS A 39 20.58 -18.02 12.74
N ARG A 40 20.71 -17.85 14.07
CA ARG A 40 20.33 -16.61 14.78
C ARG A 40 21.33 -15.50 14.49
N GLU A 41 22.62 -15.81 14.45
CA GLU A 41 23.68 -14.85 14.12
C GLU A 41 23.56 -14.37 12.66
N ILE A 42 23.32 -15.27 11.70
CA ILE A 42 23.07 -14.92 10.29
C ILE A 42 21.83 -14.04 10.15
N ALA A 43 20.73 -14.40 10.81
CA ALA A 43 19.53 -13.58 10.77
C ALA A 43 19.80 -12.17 11.30
N LYS A 44 20.45 -12.06 12.47
CA LYS A 44 20.83 -10.77 13.06
C LYS A 44 21.69 -9.94 12.09
N TYR A 45 22.71 -10.56 11.49
CA TYR A 45 23.62 -9.90 10.56
C TYR A 45 22.89 -9.37 9.31
N VAL A 46 22.03 -10.17 8.68
CA VAL A 46 21.24 -9.74 7.50
C VAL A 46 20.24 -8.65 7.87
N PHE A 47 19.63 -8.71 9.06
CA PHE A 47 18.68 -7.69 9.50
C PHE A 47 19.37 -6.36 9.87
N GLU A 48 20.62 -6.38 10.30
CA GLU A 48 21.42 -5.18 10.62
C GLU A 48 22.08 -4.56 9.38
N CYS A 49 22.06 -5.22 8.22
CA CYS A 49 22.61 -4.68 6.97
C CYS A 49 21.78 -3.51 6.45
N ASP A 50 22.42 -2.33 6.28
CA ASP A 50 21.78 -1.09 5.83
C ASP A 50 21.19 -1.21 4.41
N VAL A 51 21.98 -1.70 3.44
CA VAL A 51 21.55 -1.95 2.06
C VAL A 51 20.30 -2.85 2.02
N CYS A 52 20.28 -3.91 2.84
CA CYS A 52 19.11 -4.78 2.95
C CYS A 52 17.92 -4.07 3.59
N GLN A 53 18.12 -3.23 4.61
CA GLN A 53 17.05 -2.49 5.26
C GLN A 53 16.41 -1.45 4.33
N GLN A 54 17.21 -0.81 3.47
CA GLN A 54 16.77 0.24 2.54
C GLN A 54 16.10 -0.31 1.27
N VAL A 55 16.69 -1.35 0.66
CA VAL A 55 16.25 -1.88 -0.65
C VAL A 55 15.18 -2.97 -0.50
N LYS A 56 15.32 -3.87 0.48
CA LYS A 56 14.39 -5.00 0.59
C LYS A 56 13.05 -4.53 1.11
N ALA A 57 12.02 -4.82 0.31
CA ALA A 57 10.64 -4.57 0.69
C ALA A 57 10.27 -5.42 1.91
N ASP A 58 9.87 -4.77 2.99
CA ASP A 58 9.15 -5.46 4.05
C ASP A 58 7.74 -5.79 3.58
N HIS A 59 7.24 -6.95 4.00
CA HIS A 59 5.85 -7.34 3.77
C HIS A 59 4.84 -6.53 4.61
N LEU A 60 5.32 -5.56 5.38
CA LEU A 60 4.51 -4.59 6.11
C LEU A 60 4.14 -3.47 5.13
N LYS A 61 2.90 -3.45 4.66
CA LYS A 61 2.41 -2.42 3.73
C LYS A 61 2.14 -1.11 4.50
N PRO A 62 2.63 0.05 4.02
CA PRO A 62 2.29 1.33 4.60
C PRO A 62 0.79 1.63 4.47
N ALA A 63 0.23 2.31 5.48
CA ALA A 63 -1.18 2.68 5.60
C ALA A 63 -1.52 4.06 5.01
N THR A 64 -0.53 4.87 4.67
CA THR A 64 -0.75 6.17 4.03
C THR A 64 -1.14 6.06 2.56
N TYR A 65 -0.88 4.92 1.93
CA TYR A 65 -1.51 4.51 0.67
C TYR A 65 -2.46 3.32 0.91
N HIS A 66 -3.15 3.32 2.04
CA HIS A 66 -4.32 2.47 2.25
C HIS A 66 -5.58 3.32 2.02
N PRO A 67 -6.28 3.07 0.91
CA PRO A 67 -7.66 3.51 0.70
C PRO A 67 -8.65 2.98 1.80
N GLN A 68 -8.15 2.22 2.79
CA GLN A 68 -8.97 1.62 3.84
C GLN A 68 -9.65 2.60 4.80
N THR A 69 -9.23 3.86 4.89
CA THR A 69 -10.00 4.92 5.59
C THR A 69 -11.27 5.30 4.82
N SER A 70 -11.26 5.18 3.49
CA SER A 70 -12.43 5.21 2.59
C SER A 70 -12.97 3.80 2.24
N SER A 71 -12.59 2.76 3.01
CA SER A 71 -12.91 1.34 2.73
C SER A 71 -14.39 1.04 2.52
N GLN A 72 -15.28 1.81 3.15
CA GLN A 72 -16.72 1.62 2.96
C GLN A 72 -17.14 2.02 1.55
N VAL A 73 -16.73 3.21 1.09
CA VAL A 73 -17.04 3.71 -0.26
C VAL A 73 -16.36 2.85 -1.32
N GLU A 74 -15.10 2.47 -1.13
CA GLU A 74 -14.41 1.58 -2.08
C GLU A 74 -15.03 0.21 -2.19
N ARG A 75 -15.53 -0.34 -1.08
CA ARG A 75 -16.23 -1.63 -1.13
C ARG A 75 -17.55 -1.52 -1.87
N VAL A 76 -18.26 -0.40 -1.72
CA VAL A 76 -19.46 -0.11 -2.52
C VAL A 76 -19.08 0.02 -3.99
N ASN A 77 -18.04 0.79 -4.31
CA ASN A 77 -17.55 0.96 -5.68
C ASN A 77 -17.17 -0.38 -6.31
N GLN A 78 -16.46 -1.25 -5.59
CA GLN A 78 -16.10 -2.57 -6.09
C GLN A 78 -17.34 -3.44 -6.40
N ILE A 79 -18.37 -3.40 -5.54
CA ILE A 79 -19.62 -4.13 -5.78
C ILE A 79 -20.34 -3.57 -7.01
N LEU A 80 -20.41 -2.25 -7.14
CA LEU A 80 -21.03 -1.59 -8.31
C LEU A 80 -20.24 -1.89 -9.59
N GLU A 81 -18.92 -1.87 -9.55
CA GLU A 81 -18.06 -2.26 -10.68
C GLU A 81 -18.31 -3.71 -11.10
N ASP A 82 -18.45 -4.65 -10.15
CA ASP A 82 -18.72 -6.05 -10.45
C ASP A 82 -20.12 -6.23 -11.07
N MET A 83 -21.13 -5.50 -10.57
CA MET A 83 -22.48 -5.48 -11.16
C MET A 83 -22.47 -4.90 -12.58
N LEU A 84 -21.80 -3.76 -12.78
CA LEU A 84 -21.68 -3.11 -14.09
C LEU A 84 -20.87 -3.95 -15.07
N ARG A 85 -19.84 -4.68 -14.59
CA ARG A 85 -19.08 -5.62 -15.43
C ARG A 85 -19.97 -6.74 -15.96
N ALA A 86 -20.88 -7.26 -15.14
CA ALA A 86 -21.87 -8.25 -15.59
C ALA A 86 -22.85 -7.64 -16.61
N CYS A 87 -23.33 -6.41 -16.38
CA CYS A 87 -24.20 -5.72 -17.33
C CYS A 87 -23.51 -5.44 -18.67
N ALA A 88 -22.24 -5.02 -18.66
CA ALA A 88 -21.46 -4.74 -19.87
C ALA A 88 -21.22 -5.99 -20.73
N LEU A 89 -21.11 -7.18 -20.11
CA LEU A 89 -21.02 -8.44 -20.84
C LEU A 89 -22.31 -8.76 -21.62
N THR A 90 -23.47 -8.32 -21.14
CA THR A 90 -24.77 -8.61 -21.75
C THR A 90 -25.25 -7.51 -22.70
N TYR A 91 -25.02 -6.24 -22.36
CA TYR A 91 -25.61 -5.08 -23.04
C TYR A 91 -24.60 -4.23 -23.84
N SER A 92 -23.37 -4.71 -24.04
CA SER A 92 -22.29 -3.97 -24.72
C SER A 92 -21.97 -2.63 -24.01
N THR A 93 -21.16 -1.78 -24.65
CA THR A 93 -20.54 -0.52 -24.18
C THR A 93 -21.45 0.54 -23.51
N LYS A 94 -22.76 0.31 -23.38
CA LYS A 94 -23.77 1.18 -22.76
C LYS A 94 -23.90 0.94 -21.24
N TRP A 95 -22.79 1.00 -20.53
CA TRP A 95 -22.78 0.78 -19.08
C TRP A 95 -23.51 1.90 -18.31
N ASP A 96 -23.59 3.10 -18.90
CA ASP A 96 -24.28 4.28 -18.40
C ASP A 96 -25.80 4.06 -18.32
N GLU A 97 -26.39 3.40 -19.32
CA GLU A 97 -27.82 3.02 -19.31
C GLU A 97 -28.12 1.97 -18.21
N CYS A 98 -27.11 1.20 -17.80
CA CYS A 98 -27.24 0.18 -16.76
C CYS A 98 -27.08 0.74 -15.34
N LEU A 99 -26.60 1.97 -15.18
CA LEU A 99 -26.31 2.56 -13.88
C LEU A 99 -27.54 2.67 -12.98
N PRO A 100 -28.72 3.16 -13.46
CA PRO A 100 -29.93 3.20 -12.63
C PRO A 100 -30.42 1.81 -12.22
N LEU A 101 -30.23 0.79 -13.07
CA LEU A 101 -30.58 -0.59 -12.78
C LEU A 101 -29.66 -1.18 -11.71
N ALA A 102 -28.35 -0.90 -11.79
CA ALA A 102 -27.37 -1.34 -10.80
C ALA A 102 -27.62 -0.69 -9.44
N GLU A 103 -27.89 0.62 -9.39
CA GLU A 103 -28.27 1.33 -8.17
C GLU A 103 -29.54 0.73 -7.56
N PHE A 104 -30.58 0.52 -8.37
CA PHE A 104 -31.83 -0.07 -7.93
C PHE A 104 -31.61 -1.48 -7.36
N ALA A 105 -30.84 -2.32 -8.04
CA ALA A 105 -30.54 -3.67 -7.58
C ALA A 105 -29.71 -3.66 -6.29
N TYR A 106 -28.73 -2.76 -6.16
CA TYR A 106 -27.90 -2.63 -4.96
C TYR A 106 -28.74 -2.19 -3.74
N ASN A 107 -29.55 -1.15 -3.90
CA ASN A 107 -30.38 -0.60 -2.82
C ASN A 107 -31.48 -1.57 -2.35
N ASN A 108 -31.88 -2.51 -3.20
CA ASN A 108 -32.87 -3.55 -2.87
C ASN A 108 -32.26 -4.88 -2.43
N SER A 109 -30.93 -5.02 -2.52
CA SER A 109 -30.25 -6.23 -2.11
C SER A 109 -30.06 -6.29 -0.60
N TYR A 110 -30.23 -7.48 -0.03
CA TYR A 110 -30.04 -7.70 1.39
C TYR A 110 -28.58 -7.48 1.80
N GLN A 111 -28.35 -6.61 2.78
CA GLN A 111 -27.01 -6.38 3.33
C GLN A 111 -26.85 -7.05 4.70
N LYS A 112 -25.83 -7.90 4.84
CA LYS A 112 -25.59 -8.65 6.07
C LYS A 112 -25.27 -7.78 7.29
N SER A 113 -24.71 -6.58 7.09
CA SER A 113 -24.42 -5.62 8.16
C SER A 113 -25.66 -4.92 8.69
N LEU A 114 -26.66 -4.69 7.84
CA LEU A 114 -27.94 -4.06 8.20
C LEU A 114 -28.99 -5.10 8.60
N GLU A 115 -28.84 -6.34 8.13
CA GLU A 115 -29.84 -7.41 8.19
C GLU A 115 -31.15 -7.10 7.45
N MET A 116 -31.09 -6.16 6.51
CA MET A 116 -32.16 -5.74 5.61
C MET A 116 -31.58 -5.08 4.35
N ALA A 117 -32.43 -4.64 3.43
CA ALA A 117 -32.00 -3.86 2.26
C ALA A 117 -31.80 -2.37 2.61
N PRO A 118 -30.83 -1.65 2.01
CA PRO A 118 -30.67 -0.20 2.21
C PRO A 118 -31.94 0.61 1.98
N PHE A 119 -32.74 0.25 0.97
CA PHE A 119 -34.03 0.88 0.71
C PHE A 119 -35.01 0.70 1.89
N GLU A 120 -35.06 -0.49 2.48
CA GLU A 120 -35.91 -0.79 3.63
C GLU A 120 -35.46 -0.03 4.87
N ALA A 121 -34.15 0.09 5.07
CA ALA A 121 -33.57 0.89 6.15
C ALA A 121 -33.89 2.39 6.02
N LEU A 122 -33.86 2.92 4.80
CA LEU A 122 -34.11 4.36 4.55
C LEU A 122 -35.60 4.72 4.60
N TYR A 123 -36.45 3.89 4.02
CA TYR A 123 -37.88 4.21 3.83
C TYR A 123 -38.81 3.45 4.80
N GLY A 124 -38.28 2.59 5.67
CA GLY A 124 -39.04 1.78 6.62
C GLY A 124 -39.96 0.75 5.96
N ARG A 125 -39.84 0.52 4.65
CA ARG A 125 -40.70 -0.38 3.88
C ARG A 125 -39.94 -1.02 2.73
N ARG A 126 -40.37 -2.21 2.33
CA ARG A 126 -39.82 -2.90 1.15
C ARG A 126 -40.15 -2.15 -0.14
N CYS A 127 -39.20 -2.15 -1.07
CA CYS A 127 -39.40 -1.54 -2.39
C CYS A 127 -40.53 -2.25 -3.15
N ARG A 128 -41.37 -1.45 -3.80
CA ARG A 128 -42.44 -1.95 -4.66
C ARG A 128 -41.92 -2.00 -6.09
N THR A 129 -41.65 -3.20 -6.58
CA THR A 129 -41.37 -3.44 -8.00
C THR A 129 -42.68 -3.60 -8.77
N PRO A 130 -42.71 -3.33 -10.08
CA PRO A 130 -43.86 -3.64 -10.94
C PRO A 130 -44.34 -5.09 -10.82
N LEU A 131 -43.44 -6.02 -10.51
CA LEU A 131 -43.73 -7.43 -10.23
C LEU A 131 -44.53 -7.66 -8.93
N ASN A 132 -44.44 -6.74 -7.96
CA ASN A 132 -45.05 -6.82 -6.64
C ASN A 132 -46.18 -5.79 -6.43
N TRP A 133 -46.78 -5.28 -7.52
CA TRP A 133 -47.79 -4.22 -7.48
C TRP A 133 -49.15 -4.67 -6.92
N SER A 134 -49.40 -5.97 -6.81
CA SER A 134 -50.73 -6.54 -6.49
C SER A 134 -51.15 -6.50 -5.01
N LYS A 135 -50.45 -5.78 -4.13
CA LYS A 135 -50.95 -5.55 -2.76
C LYS A 135 -51.87 -4.32 -2.75
N SER A 136 -53.15 -4.54 -3.02
CA SER A 136 -54.27 -3.67 -2.65
C SER A 136 -54.40 -3.64 -1.12
N GLY A 137 -53.42 -3.05 -0.44
CA GLY A 137 -53.49 -2.75 0.99
C GLY A 137 -54.06 -1.35 1.20
N GLU A 138 -54.90 -1.21 2.23
CA GLU A 138 -55.38 0.07 2.74
C GLU A 138 -54.23 1.07 2.88
N ARG A 139 -54.45 2.32 2.45
CA ARG A 139 -53.51 3.42 2.71
C ARG A 139 -53.48 3.61 4.23
N VAL A 140 -52.43 3.11 4.87
CA VAL A 140 -52.17 3.35 6.30
C VAL A 140 -52.11 4.87 6.49
N THR A 141 -53.07 5.40 7.25
CA THR A 141 -53.11 6.80 7.65
C THR A 141 -51.88 7.12 8.50
N PHE A 142 -51.34 8.33 8.37
CA PHE A 142 -50.15 8.76 9.12
C PHE A 142 -50.48 8.86 10.63
N SER A 143 -50.35 7.75 11.36
CA SER A 143 -50.46 7.69 12.82
C SER A 143 -49.11 8.04 13.47
N PRO A 144 -49.07 8.66 14.66
CA PRO A 144 -47.86 8.83 15.47
C PRO A 144 -47.06 7.54 15.68
N ASP A 145 -47.72 6.37 15.59
CA ASP A 145 -47.09 5.05 15.69
C ASP A 145 -46.01 4.80 14.64
N LEU A 146 -46.09 5.44 13.46
CA LEU A 146 -45.09 5.29 12.40
C LEU A 146 -43.74 5.92 12.77
N VAL A 147 -43.75 7.01 13.54
CA VAL A 147 -42.52 7.66 14.01
C VAL A 147 -41.83 6.76 15.02
N THR A 148 -42.58 6.23 15.98
CA THR A 148 -42.07 5.29 16.99
C THR A 148 -41.49 4.02 16.34
N GLN A 149 -42.17 3.47 15.33
CA GLN A 149 -41.68 2.32 14.56
C GLN A 149 -40.38 2.66 13.80
N ALA A 150 -40.30 3.83 13.16
CA ALA A 150 -39.10 4.28 12.46
C ALA A 150 -37.92 4.45 13.44
N GLU A 151 -38.14 5.04 14.61
CA GLU A 151 -37.12 5.20 15.65
C GLU A 151 -36.62 3.85 16.19
N GLU A 152 -37.51 2.87 16.35
CA GLU A 152 -37.14 1.49 16.72
C GLU A 152 -36.28 0.82 15.64
N GLN A 153 -36.65 0.97 14.37
CA GLN A 153 -35.87 0.44 13.24
C GLN A 153 -34.48 1.08 13.18
N VAL A 154 -34.38 2.40 13.36
CA VAL A 154 -33.09 3.11 13.41
C VAL A 154 -32.23 2.59 14.57
N ARG A 155 -32.80 2.41 15.77
CA ARG A 155 -32.09 1.82 16.92
C ARG A 155 -31.57 0.41 16.62
N PHE A 156 -32.38 -0.41 15.97
CA PHE A 156 -32.00 -1.76 15.55
C PHE A 156 -30.84 -1.74 14.54
N ILE A 157 -30.91 -0.87 13.52
CA ILE A 157 -29.86 -0.67 12.51
C ILE A 157 -28.55 -0.24 13.17
N HIS A 158 -28.59 0.73 14.10
CA HIS A 158 -27.38 1.16 14.82
C HIS A 158 -26.74 0.03 15.64
N SER A 159 -27.55 -0.81 16.29
CA SER A 159 -27.07 -1.98 17.04
C SER A 159 -26.37 -2.99 16.11
N ASN A 160 -27.00 -3.30 14.97
CA ASN A 160 -26.45 -4.23 13.98
C ASN A 160 -25.15 -3.71 13.37
N LEU A 161 -25.10 -2.43 13.01
CA LEU A 161 -23.88 -1.78 12.51
C LEU A 161 -22.75 -1.82 13.53
N LYS A 162 -23.05 -1.54 14.82
CA LYS A 162 -22.05 -1.61 15.90
C LYS A 162 -21.51 -3.04 16.09
N ARG A 163 -22.36 -4.05 15.96
CA ARG A 163 -21.96 -5.47 15.99
C ARG A 163 -21.08 -5.83 14.80
N ALA A 164 -21.46 -5.41 13.60
CA ALA A 164 -20.69 -5.64 12.38
C ALA A 164 -19.31 -4.96 12.44
N GLN A 165 -19.25 -3.71 12.87
CA GLN A 165 -18.00 -2.95 13.07
C GLN A 165 -17.10 -3.61 14.11
N SER A 166 -17.65 -4.01 15.27
CA SER A 166 -16.89 -4.73 16.31
C SER A 166 -16.28 -6.03 15.77
N ARG A 167 -17.05 -6.79 14.99
CA ARG A 167 -16.57 -8.02 14.32
C ARG A 167 -15.46 -7.72 13.32
N GLN A 168 -15.64 -6.74 12.44
CA GLN A 168 -14.59 -6.35 11.47
C GLN A 168 -13.31 -5.89 12.17
N LYS A 169 -13.45 -5.11 13.25
CA LYS A 169 -12.33 -4.66 14.09
C LYS A 169 -11.58 -5.84 14.71
N SER A 170 -12.27 -6.84 15.25
CA SER A 170 -11.61 -8.01 15.87
C SER A 170 -10.85 -8.87 14.84
N TYR A 171 -11.40 -9.09 13.65
CA TYR A 171 -10.69 -9.79 12.57
C TYR A 171 -9.46 -9.03 12.09
N SER A 172 -9.57 -7.70 11.91
CA SER A 172 -8.46 -6.86 11.48
C SER A 172 -7.36 -6.78 12.54
N ALA A 173 -7.74 -6.57 13.80
CA ALA A 173 -6.81 -6.50 14.93
C ALA A 173 -6.01 -7.79 15.09
N LYS A 174 -6.62 -8.97 14.91
CA LYS A 174 -5.93 -10.27 15.04
C LYS A 174 -4.75 -10.44 14.06
N ARG A 175 -4.76 -9.74 12.93
CA ARG A 175 -3.69 -9.79 11.91
C ARG A 175 -2.67 -8.68 12.05
N ARG A 176 -2.94 -7.63 12.84
CA ARG A 176 -2.03 -6.50 13.03
C ARG A 176 -1.05 -6.79 14.15
N ARG A 177 0.25 -6.65 13.87
CA ARG A 177 1.27 -6.55 14.91
C ARG A 177 1.37 -5.06 15.28
N PRO A 178 1.23 -4.68 16.57
CA PRO A 178 1.46 -3.31 16.96
C PRO A 178 2.94 -2.99 16.73
N LEU A 179 3.23 -2.11 15.76
CA LEU A 179 4.51 -1.41 15.71
C LEU A 179 4.37 -0.21 16.63
N ALA A 180 5.23 -0.15 17.63
CA ALA A 180 5.38 1.00 18.50
C ALA A 180 6.86 1.38 18.52
N PHE A 181 7.12 2.67 18.52
CA PHE A 181 8.47 3.24 18.60
C PHE A 181 8.55 4.12 19.83
N GLU A 182 9.75 4.27 20.36
CA GLU A 182 10.03 5.14 21.51
C GLU A 182 10.76 6.40 21.04
N GLU A 183 10.68 7.47 21.84
CA GLU A 183 11.43 8.70 21.58
C GLU A 183 12.93 8.40 21.62
N GLY A 184 13.67 8.86 20.61
CA GLY A 184 15.08 8.55 20.42
C GLY A 184 15.40 7.30 19.60
N ASP A 185 14.41 6.46 19.25
CA ASP A 185 14.61 5.40 18.25
C ASP A 185 14.96 6.01 16.88
N HIS A 186 15.82 5.32 16.13
CA HIS A 186 16.10 5.65 14.73
C HIS A 186 15.19 4.83 13.81
N VAL A 187 14.64 5.48 12.77
CA VAL A 187 13.74 4.86 11.82
C VAL A 187 14.05 5.28 10.40
N TYR A 188 13.81 4.38 9.45
CA TYR A 188 13.80 4.71 8.04
C TYR A 188 12.42 5.18 7.61
N LEU A 189 12.39 6.24 6.79
CA LEU A 189 11.16 6.78 6.22
C LEU A 189 10.92 6.20 4.83
N TRP A 190 9.72 5.67 4.61
CA TRP A 190 9.30 5.13 3.32
C TRP A 190 9.00 6.25 2.31
N VAL A 191 9.59 6.15 1.11
CA VAL A 191 9.37 7.07 -0.01
C VAL A 191 8.86 6.31 -1.25
N SER A 192 8.09 7.01 -2.09
CA SER A 192 7.62 6.48 -3.37
C SER A 192 8.24 7.29 -4.51
N PRO A 193 8.93 6.67 -5.46
CA PRO A 193 9.29 7.35 -6.71
C PRO A 193 8.03 7.83 -7.45
N MET A 194 8.04 9.04 -8.01
CA MET A 194 6.95 9.53 -8.87
C MET A 194 7.13 9.11 -10.33
N ARG A 195 6.03 9.11 -11.08
CA ARG A 195 5.94 8.57 -12.45
C ARG A 195 6.26 9.62 -13.53
N GLY A 196 7.18 9.30 -14.42
CA GLY A 196 6.98 9.22 -15.88
C GLY A 196 7.54 7.83 -16.30
N VAL A 197 6.95 6.96 -17.12
CA VAL A 197 6.20 7.15 -18.36
C VAL A 197 5.21 5.98 -18.51
N HIS A 198 4.00 6.26 -18.98
CA HIS A 198 3.10 5.27 -19.53
C HIS A 198 3.77 4.59 -20.74
N ARG A 199 4.15 3.30 -20.66
CA ARG A 199 3.85 2.25 -21.69
C ARG A 199 4.54 0.88 -21.54
N PHE A 200 5.51 0.66 -20.65
CA PHE A 200 6.17 -0.67 -20.54
C PHE A 200 6.31 -1.31 -19.15
N GLY A 201 5.50 -0.91 -18.17
CA GLY A 201 5.17 -1.80 -17.04
C GLY A 201 6.32 -2.20 -16.09
N VAL A 202 7.48 -1.56 -16.17
CA VAL A 202 8.56 -1.76 -15.20
C VAL A 202 8.91 -0.41 -14.60
N LYS A 203 8.42 -0.17 -13.38
CA LYS A 203 8.92 0.91 -12.52
C LYS A 203 10.38 0.61 -12.15
N GLY A 204 11.20 1.64 -11.91
CA GLY A 204 12.53 1.52 -11.34
C GLY A 204 12.53 0.56 -10.15
N LYS A 205 13.01 -0.67 -10.37
CA LYS A 205 12.84 -1.81 -9.45
C LYS A 205 13.86 -1.78 -8.30
N LEU A 206 14.87 -0.91 -8.41
CA LEU A 206 16.07 -0.93 -7.57
C LEU A 206 16.28 0.36 -6.76
N ALA A 207 15.46 1.40 -6.95
CA ALA A 207 15.55 2.60 -6.11
C ALA A 207 15.28 2.26 -4.63
N PRO A 208 16.03 2.84 -3.69
CA PRO A 208 15.82 2.63 -2.27
C PRO A 208 14.42 3.10 -1.88
N ARG A 209 13.64 2.21 -1.26
CA ARG A 209 12.26 2.52 -0.86
C ARG A 209 12.18 3.21 0.49
N TYR A 210 13.32 3.29 1.18
CA TYR A 210 13.46 3.79 2.52
C TYR A 210 14.68 4.70 2.56
N ILE A 211 14.51 5.91 3.07
CA ILE A 211 15.55 6.92 3.21
C ILE A 211 15.93 7.12 4.66
N GLY A 212 17.23 7.33 4.88
CA GLY A 212 17.87 7.77 6.12
C GLY A 212 17.60 6.89 7.35
N PRO A 213 18.45 6.91 8.37
CA PRO A 213 18.00 6.74 9.73
C PRO A 213 17.66 8.14 10.28
N PHE A 214 16.37 8.44 10.46
CA PHE A 214 15.93 9.65 11.15
C PHE A 214 15.58 9.33 12.60
N LYS A 215 15.88 10.26 13.50
CA LYS A 215 15.57 10.11 14.92
C LYS A 215 14.13 10.53 15.20
N ILE A 216 13.41 9.75 16.00
CA ILE A 216 12.10 10.12 16.50
C ILE A 216 12.26 11.14 17.62
N THR A 217 11.66 12.32 17.47
CA THR A 217 11.67 13.38 18.48
C THR A 217 10.52 13.24 19.47
N GLU A 218 9.32 12.93 18.97
CA GLU A 218 8.09 12.92 19.76
C GLU A 218 7.06 11.94 19.17
N ARG A 219 6.22 11.36 20.03
CA ARG A 219 5.04 10.60 19.60
C ARG A 219 3.78 11.49 19.50
N CYS A 220 3.37 11.82 18.28
CA CYS A 220 2.15 12.57 18.00
C CYS A 220 0.91 11.66 17.95
N GLY A 221 0.40 11.26 19.12
CA GLY A 221 -0.82 10.47 19.26
C GLY A 221 -0.60 8.94 19.17
N SER A 222 -1.65 8.20 18.80
CA SER A 222 -1.60 6.73 18.89
C SER A 222 -0.75 6.07 17.80
N ALA A 223 -0.69 6.66 16.61
CA ALA A 223 -0.11 6.04 15.41
C ALA A 223 0.76 6.96 14.55
N ALA A 224 1.10 8.18 15.01
CA ALA A 224 1.98 9.09 14.29
C ALA A 224 3.17 9.53 15.17
N TYR A 225 4.30 9.80 14.53
CA TYR A 225 5.57 10.15 15.16
C TYR A 225 6.21 11.31 14.40
N ARG A 226 6.85 12.23 15.14
CA ARG A 226 7.64 13.32 14.59
C ARG A 226 9.10 12.90 14.42
N LEU A 227 9.68 13.21 13.27
CA LEU A 227 11.07 12.90 12.93
C LEU A 227 11.95 14.15 12.88
N GLU A 228 13.22 14.00 13.22
CA GLU A 228 14.26 15.00 13.02
C GLU A 228 14.72 14.96 11.56
N LEU A 229 14.09 15.79 10.71
CA LEU A 229 14.44 15.90 9.29
C LEU A 229 15.59 16.91 9.07
N PRO A 230 16.55 16.59 8.18
CA PRO A 230 17.58 17.53 7.76
C PRO A 230 16.99 18.78 7.08
N PRO A 231 17.73 19.91 7.07
CA PRO A 231 17.25 21.17 6.48
C PRO A 231 16.84 21.08 5.00
N HIS A 232 17.45 20.17 4.23
CA HIS A 232 17.09 19.96 2.82
C HIS A 232 15.72 19.28 2.62
N LEU A 233 15.17 18.63 3.66
CA LEU A 233 13.83 18.03 3.66
C LEU A 233 12.79 18.87 4.40
N ALA A 234 13.11 20.14 4.73
CA ALA A 234 12.20 21.02 5.46
C ALA A 234 10.88 21.32 4.72
N VAL A 235 10.80 21.03 3.42
CA VAL A 235 9.59 21.13 2.61
C VAL A 235 8.55 20.06 3.01
N VAL A 236 9.01 18.92 3.54
CA VAL A 236 8.16 17.80 3.93
C VAL A 236 7.70 17.96 5.38
N HIS A 237 6.43 17.66 5.66
CA HIS A 237 5.93 17.62 7.04
C HIS A 237 6.66 16.56 7.85
N ASP A 238 7.08 16.91 9.06
CA ASP A 238 7.90 16.09 9.96
C ASP A 238 7.11 14.99 10.71
N VAL A 239 5.78 14.98 10.59
CA VAL A 239 4.89 14.02 11.26
C VAL A 239 4.46 12.91 10.30
N PHE A 240 4.85 11.68 10.60
CA PHE A 240 4.57 10.50 9.79
C PHE A 240 3.78 9.44 10.53
N HIS A 241 2.93 8.70 9.80
CA HIS A 241 2.21 7.57 10.36
C HIS A 241 3.15 6.36 10.53
N VAL A 242 2.96 5.58 11.61
CA VAL A 242 3.75 4.40 12.01
C VAL A 242 4.03 3.41 10.88
N SER A 243 3.15 3.37 9.88
CA SER A 243 3.23 2.46 8.75
C SER A 243 4.26 2.87 7.69
N GLN A 244 4.64 4.15 7.64
CA GLN A 244 5.70 4.67 6.77
C GLN A 244 7.08 4.52 7.41
N LEU A 245 7.13 4.10 8.67
CA LEU A 245 8.35 4.04 9.45
C LEU A 245 8.80 2.59 9.61
N LYS A 246 10.10 2.38 9.47
CA LYS A 246 10.74 1.09 9.71
C LYS A 246 11.81 1.25 10.79
N LYS A 247 11.81 0.40 11.82
CA LYS A 247 12.83 0.46 12.88
C LYS A 247 14.22 0.26 12.29
N CYS A 248 15.13 1.20 12.52
CA CYS A 248 16.55 1.02 12.23
C CYS A 248 17.16 0.16 13.34
N LEU A 249 17.71 -1.00 12.99
CA LEU A 249 18.30 -1.92 13.97
C LEU A 249 19.74 -1.56 14.33
N ARG A 250 20.44 -0.88 13.42
CA ARG A 250 21.82 -0.42 13.59
C ARG A 250 21.96 0.90 12.84
N VAL A 251 22.28 1.96 13.58
CA VAL A 251 22.60 3.27 12.98
C VAL A 251 23.92 3.12 12.21
N PRO A 252 23.95 3.35 10.88
CA PRO A 252 25.18 3.37 10.11
C PRO A 252 26.09 4.52 10.59
N GLU A 253 27.41 4.26 10.70
CA GLU A 253 28.41 5.31 10.97
C GLU A 253 28.68 6.17 9.72
N GLU A 254 28.44 5.61 8.53
CA GLU A 254 28.49 6.29 7.24
C GLU A 254 27.06 6.59 6.79
N VAL A 255 26.68 7.87 6.85
CA VAL A 255 25.40 8.34 6.33
C VAL A 255 25.49 8.29 4.81
N VAL A 256 24.70 7.43 4.16
CA VAL A 256 24.46 7.57 2.72
C VAL A 256 23.85 8.96 2.52
N ASP A 257 24.56 9.83 1.82
CA ASP A 257 24.23 11.24 1.72
C ASP A 257 22.90 11.42 0.96
N ALA A 258 21.83 11.61 1.73
CA ALA A 258 20.49 11.86 1.21
C ALA A 258 20.37 13.25 0.55
N SER A 259 21.45 14.05 0.56
CA SER A 259 21.52 15.40 -0.04
C SER A 259 21.22 15.43 -1.55
N GLN A 260 21.24 14.30 -2.25
CA GLN A 260 21.01 14.22 -3.70
C GLN A 260 19.53 14.09 -4.11
N LEU A 261 18.61 13.79 -3.18
CA LEU A 261 17.20 13.59 -3.50
C LEU A 261 16.39 14.87 -3.23
N GLN A 262 15.90 15.52 -4.29
CA GLN A 262 14.87 16.55 -4.18
C GLN A 262 13.52 15.85 -3.98
N ILE A 263 13.02 15.86 -2.74
CA ILE A 263 11.76 15.23 -2.36
C ILE A 263 10.66 16.28 -2.28
N GLU A 264 9.58 16.05 -3.02
CA GLU A 264 8.35 16.84 -3.02
C GLU A 264 7.53 16.61 -1.72
N PRO A 265 6.62 17.54 -1.34
CA PRO A 265 5.81 17.44 -0.13
C PRO A 265 5.01 16.13 0.03
N ASP A 266 4.77 15.43 -1.07
CA ASP A 266 4.02 14.17 -1.13
C ASP A 266 4.89 12.91 -0.98
N LEU A 267 6.16 13.06 -0.57
CA LEU A 267 7.15 11.99 -0.41
C LEU A 267 7.57 11.33 -1.71
N THR A 268 7.60 12.12 -2.78
CA THR A 268 8.00 11.67 -4.11
C THR A 268 9.19 12.46 -4.63
N TYR A 269 9.93 11.90 -5.58
CA TYR A 269 11.06 12.59 -6.22
C TYR A 269 11.00 12.34 -7.73
N GLU A 270 11.48 13.32 -8.50
CA GLU A 270 11.58 13.22 -9.96
C GLU A 270 12.97 12.69 -10.37
N GLU A 271 12.99 11.74 -11.33
CA GLU A 271 14.22 11.23 -11.94
C GLU A 271 14.45 11.93 -13.28
N GLN A 272 15.60 12.59 -13.43
CA GLN A 272 15.96 13.27 -14.67
C GLN A 272 16.98 12.44 -15.49
N PRO A 273 16.85 12.40 -16.82
CA PRO A 273 17.82 11.72 -17.67
C PRO A 273 19.14 12.52 -17.72
N ILE A 274 20.24 11.94 -17.25
CA ILE A 274 21.57 12.55 -17.32
C ILE A 274 22.19 12.31 -18.69
N LYS A 275 22.18 11.05 -19.16
CA LYS A 275 23.01 10.61 -20.29
C LYS A 275 22.37 9.49 -21.06
N ILE A 276 22.54 9.49 -22.39
CA ILE A 276 22.21 8.35 -23.24
C ILE A 276 23.48 7.49 -23.38
N LEU A 277 23.42 6.24 -22.95
CA LEU A 277 24.53 5.29 -22.97
C LEU A 277 24.57 4.46 -24.25
N ASP A 278 23.41 4.15 -24.84
CA ASP A 278 23.31 3.27 -26.01
C ASP A 278 22.06 3.58 -26.84
N GLN A 279 22.03 3.17 -28.11
CA GLN A 279 20.92 3.40 -29.04
C GLN A 279 20.62 2.13 -29.83
N LYS A 280 19.34 1.77 -29.93
CA LYS A 280 18.89 0.58 -30.66
C LYS A 280 17.67 0.88 -31.49
N GLN A 281 17.68 0.45 -32.75
CA GLN A 281 16.51 0.55 -33.62
C GLN A 281 15.78 -0.79 -33.70
N ARG A 282 14.45 -0.77 -33.60
CA ARG A 282 13.59 -1.93 -33.85
C ARG A 282 12.71 -1.65 -35.05
N ALA A 283 12.98 -2.35 -36.15
CA ALA A 283 12.12 -2.32 -37.33
C ALA A 283 10.89 -3.21 -37.09
N THR A 284 9.70 -2.62 -37.16
CA THR A 284 8.42 -3.32 -37.21
C THR A 284 7.88 -3.26 -38.64
N ARG A 285 6.92 -4.13 -39.01
CA ARG A 285 6.36 -4.23 -40.38
C ARG A 285 5.87 -2.90 -41.00
N ARG A 286 5.62 -1.86 -40.19
CA ARG A 286 5.08 -0.56 -40.62
C ARG A 286 5.93 0.66 -40.18
N ARG A 287 6.85 0.52 -39.22
CA ARG A 287 7.60 1.65 -38.61
C ARG A 287 8.91 1.18 -37.99
N THR A 288 9.93 2.03 -38.06
CA THR A 288 11.15 1.92 -37.27
C THR A 288 10.96 2.69 -35.97
N ILE A 289 11.20 2.04 -34.84
CA ILE A 289 11.11 2.64 -33.51
C ILE A 289 12.52 2.71 -32.94
N ASN A 290 12.95 3.90 -32.54
CA ASN A 290 14.23 4.11 -31.88
C ASN A 290 14.09 3.94 -30.38
N PHE A 291 15.07 3.27 -29.78
CA PHE A 291 15.21 3.09 -28.34
C PHE A 291 16.55 3.68 -27.90
N TYR A 292 16.55 4.37 -26.77
CA TYR A 292 17.72 4.96 -26.13
C TYR A 292 17.90 4.34 -24.76
N LYS A 293 19.12 3.90 -24.43
CA LYS A 293 19.46 3.46 -23.08
C LYS A 293 19.81 4.70 -22.25
N VAL A 294 18.97 5.07 -21.31
CA VAL A 294 19.04 6.33 -20.56
C VAL A 294 19.54 6.05 -19.14
N GLN A 295 20.58 6.79 -18.74
CA GLN A 295 21.06 6.89 -17.37
C GLN A 295 20.29 7.98 -16.63
N TRP A 296 19.75 7.65 -15.47
CA TRP A 296 18.93 8.52 -14.65
C TRP A 296 19.72 9.12 -13.48
N SER A 297 19.27 10.26 -12.96
CA SER A 297 19.98 11.09 -11.99
C SER A 297 20.43 10.38 -10.72
N ASN A 298 19.61 9.45 -10.23
CA ASN A 298 19.83 8.74 -8.96
C ASN A 298 20.29 7.29 -9.16
N HIS A 299 20.75 6.96 -10.38
CA HIS A 299 21.06 5.59 -10.80
C HIS A 299 22.47 5.45 -11.39
N SER A 300 23.10 4.31 -11.14
CA SER A 300 24.39 3.98 -11.74
C SER A 300 24.25 3.65 -13.23
N GLU A 301 25.36 3.66 -13.99
CA GLU A 301 25.36 3.31 -15.42
C GLU A 301 24.83 1.88 -15.69
N GLU A 302 24.98 0.97 -14.71
CA GLU A 302 24.48 -0.40 -14.78
C GLU A 302 22.95 -0.50 -14.66
N GLU A 303 22.31 0.51 -14.07
CA GLU A 303 20.87 0.58 -13.81
C GLU A 303 20.09 1.34 -14.90
N ALA A 304 20.76 1.76 -15.98
CA ALA A 304 20.15 2.48 -17.09
C ALA A 304 19.08 1.66 -17.84
N THR A 305 17.93 2.28 -18.11
CA THR A 305 16.76 1.65 -18.76
C THR A 305 16.67 2.00 -20.25
N TRP A 306 15.97 1.17 -21.04
CA TRP A 306 15.72 1.43 -22.45
C TRP A 306 14.38 2.16 -22.64
N GLU A 307 14.43 3.39 -23.13
CA GLU A 307 13.28 4.25 -23.41
C GLU A 307 13.05 4.42 -24.92
N GLN A 308 11.80 4.59 -25.33
CA GLN A 308 11.43 4.82 -26.73
C GLN A 308 11.52 6.32 -27.08
N GLU A 309 11.97 6.65 -28.30
CA GLU A 309 11.86 8.00 -28.85
C GLU A 309 10.38 8.41 -28.97
N GLU A 310 9.99 9.49 -28.28
CA GLU A 310 8.68 10.15 -28.43
C GLU A 310 8.68 11.16 -29.58
#